data_AF-A0A133XFE1-F1
#
_entry.id   AF-A0A133XFE1-F1
#
_cell.length_a   1.000
_cell.length_b   1.000
_cell.length_c   1.000
_cell.angle_alpha   90.00
_cell.angle_beta   90.00
_cell.angle_gamma   90.00
#
_symmetry.space_group_name_H-M   'P 1'
#
loop_
_entity.id
_entity.type
_entity.pdbx_description
1 polymer ?
#
loop_
_entity_poly.entity_id
_entity_poly.type
_entity_poly.pdbx_seq_one_letter_code
_entity_poly.pdbx_strand_id
1 'polypeptide(L)'
;MEEKLEKAQLMARFKLMVKRSLSQSVDLERLEREPAYARERLAEIEEAALDEDLLVMVLRLRELFVPLAPLQLAEPEAVKETRNYKMGARAW
;
A
#
# COMPACT_ATOMS: atom_id res chain seq x y z
N MET A 1 -9.83 0.63 19.38
CA MET A 1 -8.85 1.36 20.23
C MET A 1 -7.45 0.85 19.96
N GLU A 2 -7.24 -0.48 19.92
CA GLU A 2 -5.96 -1.11 19.56
C GLU A 2 -5.39 -0.63 18.23
N GLU A 3 -6.17 -0.60 17.14
CA GLU A 3 -5.68 -0.19 15.81
C GLU A 3 -5.10 1.23 15.77
N LYS A 4 -5.69 2.18 16.52
CA LYS A 4 -5.16 3.56 16.60
C LYS A 4 -3.84 3.61 17.36
N LEU A 5 -3.70 2.77 18.38
CA LEU A 5 -2.52 2.68 19.21
C LEU A 5 -1.38 1.99 18.46
N GLU A 6 -1.68 0.93 17.72
CA GLU A 6 -0.76 0.25 16.81
C GLU A 6 -0.27 1.18 15.70
N LYS A 7 -1.17 1.93 15.07
CA LYS A 7 -0.81 2.96 14.06
C LYS A 7 0.13 3.99 14.66
N ALA A 8 -0.18 4.53 15.84
CA ALA A 8 0.66 5.52 16.50
C ALA A 8 2.05 4.95 16.87
N GLN A 9 2.12 3.72 17.37
CA GLN A 9 3.38 3.03 17.66
C GLN A 9 4.23 2.83 16.40
N LEU A 10 3.58 2.47 15.29
CA LEU A 10 4.25 2.25 14.02
C LEU A 10 4.80 3.56 13.44
N MET A 11 4.02 4.65 13.48
CA MET A 11 4.48 6.00 13.14
C MET A 11 5.65 6.46 14.01
N ALA A 12 5.59 6.20 15.31
CA ALA A 12 6.68 6.54 16.23
C ALA A 12 7.96 5.75 15.93
N ARG A 13 7.85 4.44 15.67
CA ARG A 13 8.98 3.59 15.28
C ARG A 13 9.60 4.09 13.98
N PHE A 14 8.79 4.40 12.98
CA PHE A 14 9.27 4.95 11.71
C PHE A 14 10.05 6.25 11.91
N LYS A 15 9.51 7.21 12.66
CA LYS A 15 10.20 8.48 12.95
C LYS A 15 11.55 8.26 13.63
N LEU A 16 11.63 7.30 14.55
CA LEU A 16 12.90 6.96 15.22
C LEU A 16 13.90 6.29 14.27
N MET A 17 13.43 5.45 13.34
CA MET A 17 14.30 4.85 12.33
C MET A 17 14.88 5.93 11.41
N VAL A 18 14.03 6.78 10.81
CA VAL A 18 14.45 7.89 9.93
C VAL A 18 15.43 8.84 10.63
N LYS A 19 15.20 9.14 11.91
CA LYS A 19 16.11 9.99 12.69
C LYS A 19 17.48 9.33 12.91
N ARG A 20 17.54 8.01 13.05
CA ARG A 20 18.80 7.28 13.29
C ARG A 20 19.59 7.05 12.01
N SER A 21 18.93 6.70 10.91
CA SER A 21 19.57 6.38 9.64
C SER A 21 19.85 7.62 8.80
N LEU A 22 18.89 8.54 8.69
CA LEU A 22 18.99 9.70 7.78
C LEU A 22 19.28 11.02 8.51
N SER A 23 19.31 11.02 9.85
CA SER A 23 19.39 12.25 10.67
C SER A 23 18.29 13.27 10.37
N GLN A 24 17.19 12.85 9.74
CA GLN A 24 16.06 13.69 9.40
C GLN A 24 14.93 13.55 10.42
N SER A 25 14.08 14.58 10.50
CA SER A 25 12.84 14.52 11.26
C SER A 25 11.64 14.37 10.32
N VAL A 26 10.65 13.62 10.80
CA VAL A 26 9.35 13.48 10.14
C VAL A 26 8.29 14.09 11.04
N ASP A 27 7.50 14.99 10.46
CA ASP A 27 6.29 15.51 11.08
C ASP A 27 5.16 14.49 10.95
N LEU A 28 4.72 13.92 12.08
CA LEU A 28 3.71 12.87 12.11
C LEU A 28 2.30 13.42 11.95
N GLU A 29 2.04 14.65 12.41
CA GLU A 29 0.71 15.26 12.31
C GLU A 29 0.39 15.58 10.85
N ARG A 30 1.37 16.13 10.13
CA ARG A 30 1.26 16.38 8.69
C ARG A 30 1.20 15.09 7.88
N LEU A 31 1.96 14.06 8.28
CA LEU A 31 1.94 12.76 7.62
C LEU A 31 0.59 12.05 7.73
N GLU A 32 -0.16 12.29 8.81
CA GLU A 32 -1.52 11.75 8.97
C GLU A 32 -2.60 12.60 8.29
N ARG A 33 -2.49 13.93 8.32
CA ARG A 33 -3.53 14.84 7.81
C ARG A 33 -3.41 15.15 6.32
N GLU A 34 -2.19 15.18 5.78
CA GLU A 34 -1.90 15.62 4.42
C GLU A 34 -1.36 14.46 3.57
N PRO A 35 -2.20 13.80 2.73
CA PRO A 35 -1.76 12.66 1.93
C PRO A 35 -0.74 13.03 0.84
N ALA A 36 -0.74 14.28 0.36
CA ALA A 36 0.26 14.78 -0.57
C ALA A 36 1.65 14.85 0.08
N TYR A 37 1.72 15.41 1.29
CA TYR A 37 2.95 15.47 2.09
C TYR A 37 3.47 14.07 2.45
N ALA A 38 2.57 13.14 2.81
CA ALA A 38 2.94 11.76 3.08
C ALA A 38 3.60 11.10 1.85
N ARG A 39 3.04 11.28 0.64
CA ARG A 39 3.62 10.72 -0.59
C ARG A 39 5.00 11.27 -0.90
N GLU A 40 5.16 12.59 -0.84
CA GLU A 40 6.42 13.26 -1.14
C GLU A 40 7.51 12.88 -0.13
N ARG A 41 7.22 13.00 1.17
CA ARG A 41 8.20 12.66 2.21
C ARG A 41 8.54 11.18 2.26
N LEU A 42 7.58 10.28 2.03
CA LEU A 42 7.88 8.85 1.96
C LEU A 42 8.76 8.52 0.76
N ALA A 43 8.56 9.17 -0.41
CA ALA A 43 9.41 8.98 -1.58
C ALA A 43 10.84 9.53 -1.36
N GLU A 44 10.98 10.70 -0.73
CA GLU A 44 12.30 11.24 -0.38
C GLU A 44 13.06 10.33 0.60
N ILE A 45 12.34 9.76 1.58
CA ILE A 45 12.93 8.83 2.55
C ILE A 45 13.27 7.50 1.90
N GLU A 46 12.44 7.01 0.98
CA GLU A 46 12.69 5.80 0.18
C GLU A 46 13.99 5.93 -0.62
N GLU A 47 14.17 7.05 -1.32
CA GLU A 47 15.37 7.30 -2.13
C GLU A 47 16.64 7.44 -1.25
N ALA A 48 16.50 8.04 -0.07
CA ALA A 48 17.63 8.22 0.85
C ALA A 48 17.93 6.98 1.71
N ALA A 49 16.98 6.04 1.83
CA ALA A 49 17.11 4.87 2.69
C ALA A 49 18.10 3.87 2.12
N LEU A 50 19.11 3.52 2.93
CA LEU A 50 20.10 2.49 2.61
C LEU A 50 19.83 1.17 3.34
N ASP A 51 18.91 1.17 4.30
CA ASP A 51 18.57 0.02 5.15
C ASP A 51 17.29 -0.65 4.68
N GLU A 52 17.32 -1.97 4.49
CA GLU A 52 16.16 -2.77 4.08
C GLU A 52 14.99 -2.63 5.06
N ASP A 53 15.25 -2.69 6.37
CA ASP A 53 14.23 -2.52 7.41
C ASP A 53 13.49 -1.18 7.29
N LEU A 54 14.21 -0.12 6.90
CA LEU A 54 13.61 1.20 6.71
C LEU A 54 12.73 1.22 5.47
N LEU A 55 13.20 0.63 4.37
CA LEU A 55 12.43 0.50 3.12
C LEU A 55 11.13 -0.29 3.34
N VAL A 56 11.19 -1.41 4.05
CA VAL A 56 10.00 -2.21 4.41
C VAL A 56 9.02 -1.37 5.23
N MET A 57 9.52 -0.57 6.17
CA MET A 57 8.67 0.31 6.98
C MET A 57 8.01 1.42 6.15
N VAL A 58 8.74 2.02 5.19
CA VAL A 58 8.21 3.03 4.27
C VAL A 58 7.07 2.45 3.42
N LEU A 59 7.25 1.25 2.86
CA LEU A 59 6.23 0.58 2.04
C LEU A 59 4.97 0.30 2.85
N ARG A 60 5.12 -0.23 4.07
CA ARG A 60 3.99 -0.49 4.97
C ARG A 60 3.23 0.79 5.33
N LEU A 61 3.94 1.90 5.54
CA LEU A 61 3.31 3.20 5.78
C LEU A 61 2.62 3.76 4.56
N ARG A 62 3.17 3.55 3.37
CA ARG A 62 2.57 3.96 2.11
C ARG A 62 1.21 3.28 1.92
N GLU A 63 1.09 1.99 2.20
CA GLU A 63 -0.19 1.27 2.15
C GLU A 63 -1.22 1.80 3.15
N LEU A 64 -0.77 2.21 4.35
CA LEU A 64 -1.66 2.71 5.40
C LEU A 64 -2.15 4.14 5.15
N PHE A 65 -1.33 5.01 4.56
CA PHE A 65 -1.64 6.44 4.37
C PHE A 65 -2.10 6.78 2.96
N VAL A 66 -1.62 6.03 1.98
CA VAL A 66 -2.04 6.15 0.59
C VAL A 66 -2.89 4.92 0.31
N PRO A 67 -4.22 5.03 0.34
CA PRO A 67 -5.02 3.97 -0.25
C PRO A 67 -4.54 3.85 -1.69
N LEU A 68 -3.86 2.74 -2.00
CA LEU A 68 -3.78 2.29 -3.37
C LEU A 68 -5.25 2.17 -3.76
N ALA A 69 -5.72 3.10 -4.60
CA ALA A 69 -6.90 2.81 -5.40
C ALA A 69 -6.65 1.40 -5.92
N PRO A 70 -7.54 0.43 -5.64
CA PRO A 70 -7.28 -0.95 -5.97
C PRO A 70 -6.85 -0.93 -7.43
N LEU A 71 -5.60 -1.34 -7.67
CA LEU A 71 -5.26 -1.87 -8.97
C LEU A 71 -6.23 -3.02 -9.08
N GLN A 72 -7.36 -2.73 -9.72
CA GLN A 72 -8.23 -3.73 -10.29
C GLN A 72 -7.28 -4.44 -11.25
N LEU A 73 -6.56 -5.42 -10.70
CA LEU A 73 -5.95 -6.49 -11.46
C LEU A 73 -7.14 -6.96 -12.26
N ALA A 74 -7.21 -6.52 -13.50
CA ALA A 74 -8.18 -7.02 -14.44
C ALA A 74 -7.90 -8.51 -14.44
N GLU A 75 -8.71 -9.27 -13.70
CA GLU A 75 -8.88 -10.68 -13.96
C GLU A 75 -9.05 -10.76 -15.47
N PRO A 76 -8.19 -11.49 -16.19
CA PRO A 76 -8.41 -11.65 -17.62
C PRO A 76 -9.81 -12.24 -17.72
N GLU A 77 -10.72 -11.48 -18.34
CA GLU A 77 -12.11 -11.90 -18.55
C GLU A 77 -12.05 -13.33 -19.06
N ALA A 78 -12.45 -14.27 -18.20
CA ALA A 78 -12.69 -15.64 -18.61
C ALA A 78 -13.79 -15.54 -19.66
N VAL A 79 -13.36 -15.57 -20.93
CA VAL A 79 -14.20 -15.57 -22.11
C VAL A 79 -15.34 -16.55 -21.82
N LYS A 80 -16.55 -15.99 -21.68
CA LYS A 80 -17.77 -16.78 -21.61
C LYS A 80 -17.89 -17.49 -22.95
N GLU A 81 -17.30 -18.69 -23.04
CA GLU A 81 -17.52 -19.58 -24.15
C GLU A 81 -18.95 -20.12 -23.98
N THR A 82 -19.90 -19.41 -24.55
CA THR A 82 -21.27 -19.88 -24.79
C THR A 82 -21.20 -21.11 -25.70
N ARG A 83 -20.93 -22.28 -25.11
CA ARG A 83 -21.22 -23.56 -25.74
C ARG A 83 -22.67 -23.92 -25.47
N ASN A 84 -23.53 -23.36 -26.30
CA ASN A 84 -24.94 -23.72 -26.36
C ASN A 84 -25.07 -25.12 -26.99
N TYR A 85 -24.99 -26.18 -26.18
CA TYR A 85 -25.34 -27.54 -26.59
C TYR A 85 -26.78 -27.85 -26.17
N LYS A 86 -27.74 -27.13 -26.75
CA LYS A 86 -29.14 -27.58 -26.83
C LYS A 86 -29.62 -27.33 -28.25
N MET A 87 -29.38 -28.30 -29.12
CA MET A 87 -30.06 -28.62 -30.39
C MET A 87 -29.14 -29.66 -31.04
N GLY A 88 -29.43 -30.95 -31.12
CA GLY A 88 -30.69 -31.60 -31.42
C GLY A 88 -30.31 -32.76 -32.35
N ALA A 89 -30.34 -33.99 -31.85
CA ALA A 89 -30.40 -35.17 -32.69
C ALA A 89 -31.38 -36.13 -32.02
N ARG A 90 -32.55 -36.22 -32.64
CA ARG A 90 -33.72 -36.97 -32.22
C ARG A 90 -33.37 -38.45 -32.13
N ALA A 91 -33.92 -39.09 -31.09
CA ALA A 91 -34.18 -40.53 -31.07
C ALA A 91 -34.80 -40.97 -32.40
N TRP A 92 -34.44 -42.16 -32.88
CA TRP A 92 -35.24 -43.16 -33.59
C TRP A 92 -34.54 -44.52 -33.39
#